data_AF-A0A7S2NLB1-F1
#
_entry.id   AF-A0A7S2NLB1-F1
#
_cell.length_a   1.000
_cell.length_b   1.000
_cell.length_c   1.000
_cell.angle_alpha   90.00
_cell.angle_beta   90.00
_cell.angle_gamma   90.00
#
_symmetry.space_group_name_H-M   'P 1'
#
loop_
_entity.id
_entity.type
_entity.pdbx_description
1 polymer ?
#
loop_
_entity_poly.entity_id
_entity_poly.type
_entity_poly.pdbx_seq_one_letter_code
_entity_poly.pdbx_strand_id
1 'polypeptide(L)'
;VGDFPAYIVSPVAGPNFVGFVAAAFYGTNTIATAVWAHLISRGALSRRSAYMMAVLCVVAFLVIAALWPAPQNFVKQGDTWEHVRSPRPQEVVWVFLLSALFAVGDAFLESGPIATLQNFFLGSRAAVPAMANAKLWQSLGYATQFVLGASLGGGPVLRASLLAGFMGASAVSVLLLDRRAPVQ
;
A
#
# COMPACT_ATOMS: atom_id res chain seq x y z
N VAL A 1 -0.39 3.85 -6.33
CA VAL A 1 0.95 3.31 -5.98
C VAL A 1 1.84 3.11 -7.20
N GLY A 2 1.36 2.50 -8.29
CA GLY A 2 2.17 2.31 -9.52
C GLY A 2 2.75 3.60 -10.13
N ASP A 3 2.17 4.73 -9.76
CA ASP A 3 2.57 6.08 -10.18
C ASP A 3 3.71 6.68 -9.30
N PHE A 4 3.95 6.16 -8.07
CA PHE A 4 4.98 6.70 -7.15
C PHE A 4 6.41 6.67 -7.74
N PRO A 5 6.84 5.61 -8.46
CA PRO A 5 8.09 5.63 -9.20
C PRO A 5 8.20 6.75 -10.24
N ALA A 6 7.11 7.07 -10.93
CA ALA A 6 7.09 8.07 -12.00
C ALA A 6 6.98 9.51 -11.48
N TYR A 7 6.21 9.75 -10.41
CA TYR A 7 5.97 11.10 -9.88
C TYR A 7 6.92 11.51 -8.75
N ILE A 8 7.50 10.56 -8.01
CA ILE A 8 8.37 10.87 -6.87
C ILE A 8 9.78 10.31 -7.08
N VAL A 9 9.93 9.00 -7.28
CA VAL A 9 11.27 8.38 -7.31
C VAL A 9 12.10 8.89 -8.47
N SER A 10 11.57 8.83 -9.69
CA SER A 10 12.32 9.22 -10.89
C SER A 10 12.63 10.72 -10.92
N PRO A 11 11.69 11.64 -10.61
CA PRO A 11 12.00 13.06 -10.55
C PRO A 11 12.97 13.45 -9.44
N VAL A 12 12.95 12.78 -8.28
CA VAL A 12 13.77 13.15 -7.12
C VAL A 12 15.12 12.45 -7.12
N ALA A 13 15.16 11.12 -7.24
CA ALA A 13 16.38 10.32 -7.10
C ALA A 13 16.94 9.82 -8.44
N GLY A 14 16.11 9.78 -9.48
CA GLY A 14 16.45 9.30 -10.81
C GLY A 14 15.93 7.90 -11.10
N PRO A 15 15.81 7.52 -12.39
CA PRO A 15 15.21 6.25 -12.81
C PRO A 15 15.99 5.02 -12.31
N ASN A 16 17.30 5.14 -12.13
CA ASN A 16 18.16 4.05 -11.62
C ASN A 16 17.80 3.65 -10.17
N PHE A 17 17.17 4.54 -9.40
CA PHE A 17 16.77 4.27 -8.02
C PHE A 17 15.44 3.52 -7.91
N VAL A 18 14.66 3.41 -8.99
CA VAL A 18 13.34 2.76 -8.97
C VAL A 18 13.42 1.33 -8.46
N GLY A 19 14.38 0.54 -8.97
CA GLY A 19 14.58 -0.84 -8.53
C GLY A 19 14.97 -0.96 -7.05
N PHE A 20 15.84 -0.07 -6.57
CA PHE A 20 16.27 -0.06 -5.17
C PHE A 20 15.15 0.35 -4.22
N VAL A 21 14.35 1.36 -4.58
CA VAL A 21 13.18 1.78 -3.80
C VAL A 21 12.12 0.68 -3.78
N ALA A 22 11.89 0.00 -4.91
CA ALA A 22 10.98 -1.15 -4.96
C ALA A 22 11.47 -2.31 -4.08
N ALA A 23 12.78 -2.63 -4.10
CA ALA A 23 13.35 -3.64 -3.22
C ALA A 23 13.20 -3.27 -1.73
N ALA A 24 13.48 -2.01 -1.37
CA ALA A 24 13.28 -1.52 -0.01
C ALA A 24 11.81 -1.55 0.41
N PHE A 25 10.89 -1.20 -0.49
CA PHE A 25 9.45 -1.33 -0.27
C PHE A 25 9.06 -2.75 0.10
N TYR A 26 9.39 -3.74 -0.76
CA TYR A 26 9.01 -5.14 -0.52
C TYR A 26 9.72 -5.74 0.69
N GLY A 27 10.97 -5.36 0.95
CA GLY A 27 11.70 -5.75 2.16
C GLY A 27 11.03 -5.23 3.42
N THR A 28 10.68 -3.93 3.44
CA THR A 28 9.97 -3.31 4.56
C THR A 28 8.58 -3.92 4.74
N ASN A 29 7.83 -4.13 3.65
CA ASN A 29 6.51 -4.75 3.69
C ASN A 29 6.58 -6.17 4.30
N THR A 30 7.56 -6.98 3.88
CA THR A 30 7.76 -8.33 4.42
C THR A 30 8.04 -8.30 5.93
N ILE A 31 8.97 -7.44 6.37
CA ILE A 31 9.30 -7.29 7.79
C ILE A 31 8.09 -6.78 8.58
N ALA A 32 7.40 -5.77 8.08
CA ALA A 32 6.21 -5.21 8.70
C ALA A 32 5.10 -6.25 8.85
N THR A 33 4.86 -7.06 7.82
CA THR A 33 3.89 -8.19 7.86
C THR A 33 4.21 -9.15 9.01
N ALA A 34 5.48 -9.55 9.16
CA ALA A 34 5.91 -10.42 10.25
C ALA A 34 5.73 -9.74 11.62
N VAL A 35 6.05 -8.45 11.74
CA VAL A 35 5.86 -7.68 12.99
C VAL A 35 4.38 -7.57 13.36
N TRP A 36 3.50 -7.25 12.41
CA TRP A 36 2.06 -7.18 12.64
C TRP A 36 1.52 -8.53 13.13
N ALA A 37 1.88 -9.62 12.45
CA ALA A 37 1.48 -10.96 12.84
C ALA A 37 1.96 -11.30 14.26
N HIS A 38 3.23 -11.00 14.57
CA HIS A 38 3.80 -11.25 15.88
C HIS A 38 3.08 -10.48 17.00
N LEU A 39 2.86 -9.17 16.82
CA LEU A 39 2.19 -8.32 17.79
C LEU A 39 0.74 -8.77 18.07
N ILE A 40 0.02 -9.16 17.02
CA ILE A 40 -1.36 -9.65 17.13
C ILE A 40 -1.39 -11.01 17.83
N SER A 41 -0.50 -11.94 17.45
CA SER A 41 -0.45 -13.27 18.06
C SER A 41 -0.13 -13.25 19.56
N ARG A 42 0.61 -12.24 20.03
CA ARG A 42 0.93 -12.04 21.45
C ARG A 42 -0.17 -11.29 22.22
N GLY A 43 -1.25 -10.89 21.56
CA GLY A 43 -2.29 -10.06 22.15
C GLY A 43 -1.83 -8.64 22.52
N ALA A 44 -0.63 -8.23 22.12
CA ALA A 44 -0.10 -6.89 22.37
C ALA A 44 -0.87 -5.83 21.57
N LEU A 45 -1.48 -6.24 20.46
CA LEU A 45 -2.22 -5.36 19.58
C LEU A 45 -3.47 -6.06 19.04
N SER A 46 -4.63 -5.39 19.11
CA SER A 46 -5.86 -5.93 18.52
C SER A 46 -5.85 -5.78 16.99
N ARG A 47 -6.53 -6.68 16.28
CA ARG A 47 -6.69 -6.60 14.81
C ARG A 47 -7.31 -5.27 14.36
N ARG A 48 -8.25 -4.73 15.13
CA ARG A 48 -8.87 -3.41 14.86
C ARG A 48 -7.87 -2.28 15.00
N SER A 49 -7.07 -2.30 16.06
CA SER A 49 -6.00 -1.33 16.27
C SER A 49 -4.97 -1.39 15.14
N ALA A 50 -4.60 -2.59 14.70
CA ALA A 50 -3.70 -2.79 13.55
C ALA A 50 -4.26 -2.16 12.28
N TYR A 51 -5.54 -2.38 12.01
CA TYR A 51 -6.21 -1.82 10.85
C TYR A 51 -6.20 -0.28 10.89
N MET A 52 -6.53 0.31 12.03
CA MET A 52 -6.52 1.77 12.19
C MET A 52 -5.10 2.33 12.01
N MET A 53 -4.07 1.70 12.60
CA MET A 53 -2.69 2.12 12.42
C MET A 53 -2.23 2.01 10.96
N ALA A 54 -2.62 0.94 10.28
CA ALA A 54 -2.27 0.73 8.88
C ALA A 54 -2.90 1.80 7.97
N VAL A 55 -4.18 2.11 8.18
CA VAL A 55 -4.87 3.21 7.49
C VAL A 55 -4.18 4.54 7.80
N LEU A 56 -3.83 4.81 9.06
CA LEU A 56 -3.10 6.02 9.44
C LEU A 56 -1.74 6.13 8.73
N CYS A 57 -0.98 5.03 8.60
CA CYS A 57 0.27 5.03 7.85
C CYS A 57 0.06 5.38 6.38
N VAL A 58 -0.96 4.81 5.73
CA VAL A 58 -1.28 5.12 4.32
C VAL A 58 -1.76 6.56 4.16
N VAL A 59 -2.64 7.05 5.03
CA VAL A 59 -3.11 8.44 5.01
C VAL A 59 -1.95 9.40 5.25
N ALA A 60 -1.09 9.12 6.23
CA ALA A 60 0.10 9.92 6.50
C ALA A 60 1.03 9.95 5.28
N PHE A 61 1.27 8.81 4.63
CA PHE A 61 2.02 8.76 3.38
C PHE A 61 1.38 9.66 2.30
N LEU A 62 0.07 9.55 2.07
CA LEU A 62 -0.62 10.35 1.06
C LEU A 62 -0.55 11.86 1.36
N VAL A 63 -0.75 12.24 2.62
CA VAL A 63 -0.66 13.65 3.07
C VAL A 63 0.76 14.18 2.91
N ILE A 64 1.77 13.45 3.37
CA ILE A 64 3.16 13.89 3.24
C ILE A 64 3.56 13.95 1.77
N ALA A 65 3.20 12.95 0.95
CA ALA A 65 3.50 12.95 -0.48
C ALA A 65 2.80 14.11 -1.23
N ALA A 66 1.60 14.52 -0.80
CA ALA A 66 0.88 15.64 -1.40
C ALA A 66 1.41 17.01 -0.97
N LEU A 67 1.86 17.14 0.28
CA LEU A 67 2.35 18.41 0.84
C LEU A 67 3.85 18.62 0.62
N TRP A 68 4.62 17.56 0.37
CA TRP A 68 6.06 17.66 0.17
C TRP A 68 6.36 18.27 -1.21
N PRO A 69 7.01 19.45 -1.27
CA PRO A 69 7.46 20.03 -2.54
C PRO A 69 8.67 19.23 -3.05
N ALA A 70 8.40 18.08 -3.65
CA ALA A 70 9.41 17.17 -4.15
C ALA A 70 10.29 17.88 -5.22
N PRO A 71 11.62 17.90 -5.05
CA PRO A 71 12.50 18.55 -6.00
C PRO A 71 12.53 17.78 -7.34
N GLN A 72 12.46 18.50 -8.44
CA GLN A 72 12.62 17.92 -9.78
C GLN A 72 14.10 17.93 -10.19
N ASN A 73 14.86 16.99 -9.62
CA ASN A 73 16.26 16.76 -9.98
C ASN A 73 16.38 16.13 -11.38
N PHE A 74 15.36 15.40 -11.81
CA PHE A 74 15.23 14.83 -13.15
C PHE A 74 13.88 15.20 -13.77
N VAL A 75 13.87 15.51 -15.05
CA VAL A 75 12.66 15.84 -15.81
C VAL A 75 12.55 14.89 -16.99
N LYS A 76 11.33 14.39 -17.24
CA LYS A 76 11.06 13.52 -18.38
C LYS A 76 10.92 14.36 -19.65
N GLN A 77 11.85 14.19 -20.60
CA GLN A 77 11.75 14.73 -21.96
C GLN A 77 11.61 13.57 -22.96
N GLY A 78 10.43 13.44 -23.56
CA GLY A 78 10.10 12.28 -24.38
C GLY A 78 10.18 10.97 -23.57
N ASP A 79 10.99 10.03 -24.03
CA ASP A 79 11.24 8.74 -23.37
C ASP A 79 12.47 8.75 -22.44
N THR A 80 13.18 9.87 -22.35
CA THR A 80 14.42 9.99 -21.58
C THR A 80 14.25 10.87 -20.34
N TRP A 81 14.96 10.54 -19.26
CA TRP A 81 15.05 11.36 -18.07
C TRP A 81 16.30 12.21 -18.13
N GLU A 82 16.12 13.52 -18.23
CA GLU A 82 17.23 14.47 -18.22
C GLU A 82 17.58 14.90 -16.80
N HIS A 83 18.86 14.90 -16.50
CA HIS A 83 19.40 15.33 -15.22
C HIS A 83 19.49 16.85 -15.17
N VAL A 84 18.65 17.47 -14.35
CA VAL A 84 18.62 18.93 -14.14
C VAL A 84 19.55 19.32 -13.00
N ARG A 85 19.54 18.56 -11.91
CA ARG A 85 20.30 18.84 -10.69
C ARG A 85 20.70 17.56 -9.98
N SER A 86 21.90 17.54 -9.40
CA SER A 86 22.32 16.42 -8.57
C SER A 86 21.45 16.29 -7.32
N PRO A 87 20.88 15.10 -7.05
CA PRO A 87 20.04 14.88 -5.89
C PRO A 87 20.86 14.97 -4.61
N ARG A 88 20.32 15.67 -3.61
CA ARG A 88 20.97 15.72 -2.29
C ARG A 88 20.72 14.38 -1.58
N PRO A 89 21.68 13.86 -0.78
CA PRO A 89 21.49 12.61 -0.05
C PRO A 89 20.21 12.56 0.78
N GLN A 90 19.84 13.68 1.42
CA GLN A 90 18.60 13.82 2.19
C GLN A 90 17.33 13.59 1.35
N GLU A 91 17.33 14.01 0.08
CA GLU A 91 16.16 13.90 -0.81
C GLU A 91 15.95 12.43 -1.20
N VAL A 92 17.04 11.71 -1.45
CA VAL A 92 17.02 10.26 -1.70
C VAL A 92 16.52 9.52 -0.47
N VAL A 93 17.05 9.84 0.73
CA VAL A 93 16.60 9.23 1.99
C VAL A 93 15.09 9.43 2.20
N TRP A 94 14.55 10.62 1.92
CA TRP A 94 13.11 10.89 2.02
C TRP A 94 12.26 9.98 1.12
N VAL A 95 12.71 9.68 -0.10
CA VAL A 95 12.02 8.74 -1.00
C VAL A 95 11.94 7.35 -0.37
N PHE A 96 13.04 6.86 0.22
CA PHE A 96 13.05 5.56 0.91
C PHE A 96 12.16 5.57 2.16
N LEU A 97 12.18 6.64 2.96
CA LEU A 97 11.34 6.76 4.15
C LEU A 97 9.85 6.79 3.80
N LEU A 98 9.45 7.53 2.76
CA LEU A 98 8.07 7.55 2.29
C LEU A 98 7.62 6.18 1.78
N SER A 99 8.49 5.51 1.03
CA SER A 99 8.24 4.16 0.55
C SER A 99 8.07 3.17 1.71
N ALA A 100 8.93 3.24 2.73
CA ALA A 100 8.85 2.40 3.91
C ALA A 100 7.58 2.69 4.74
N LEU A 101 7.21 3.97 4.93
CA LEU A 101 5.98 4.35 5.63
C LEU A 101 4.75 3.76 4.94
N PHE A 102 4.68 3.87 3.62
CA PHE A 102 3.61 3.26 2.84
C PHE A 102 3.62 1.73 2.98
N ALA A 103 4.79 1.10 2.86
CA ALA A 103 4.96 -0.35 3.00
C ALA A 103 4.46 -0.90 4.33
N VAL A 104 4.67 -0.19 5.45
CA VAL A 104 4.20 -0.61 6.77
C VAL A 104 2.68 -0.67 6.86
N GLY A 105 1.99 0.32 6.28
CA GLY A 105 0.52 0.33 6.23
C GLY A 105 -0.03 -0.69 5.24
N ASP A 106 0.56 -0.73 4.04
CA ASP A 106 0.18 -1.65 2.97
C ASP A 106 0.29 -3.13 3.41
N ALA A 107 1.36 -3.47 4.13
CA ALA A 107 1.59 -4.82 4.67
C ALA A 107 0.39 -5.37 5.47
N PHE A 108 -0.23 -4.54 6.32
CA PHE A 108 -1.39 -4.99 7.08
C PHE A 108 -2.70 -4.88 6.29
N LEU A 109 -2.84 -3.87 5.41
CA LEU A 109 -4.05 -3.77 4.58
C LEU A 109 -4.16 -4.93 3.58
N GLU A 110 -3.04 -5.51 3.16
CA GLU A 110 -3.00 -6.70 2.34
C GLU A 110 -3.31 -7.98 3.14
N SER A 111 -2.63 -8.18 4.27
CA SER A 111 -2.72 -9.44 5.04
C SER A 111 -3.90 -9.49 6.02
N GLY A 112 -4.30 -8.35 6.58
CA GLY A 112 -5.32 -8.22 7.63
C GLY A 112 -6.71 -8.71 7.21
N PRO A 113 -7.27 -8.31 6.05
CA PRO A 113 -8.57 -8.79 5.60
C PRO A 113 -8.63 -10.30 5.44
N ILE A 114 -7.57 -10.91 4.87
CA ILE A 114 -7.46 -12.35 4.70
C ILE A 114 -7.42 -13.06 6.07
N ALA A 115 -6.62 -12.56 7.01
CA ALA A 115 -6.57 -13.12 8.36
C ALA A 115 -7.93 -13.03 9.08
N THR A 116 -8.64 -11.92 8.95
CA THR A 116 -9.99 -11.75 9.54
C THR A 116 -11.00 -12.72 8.92
N LEU A 117 -10.98 -12.87 7.59
CA LEU A 117 -11.85 -13.80 6.89
C LEU A 117 -11.52 -15.26 7.24
N GLN A 118 -10.24 -15.60 7.35
CA GLN A 118 -9.78 -16.92 7.75
C GLN A 118 -10.26 -17.25 9.17
N ASN A 119 -10.13 -16.31 10.10
CA ASN A 119 -10.62 -16.47 11.47
C ASN A 119 -12.14 -16.62 11.53
N PHE A 120 -12.89 -15.91 10.69
CA PHE A 120 -14.35 -16.03 10.64
C PHE A 120 -14.82 -17.44 10.24
N PHE A 121 -14.10 -18.10 9.32
CA PHE A 121 -14.43 -19.45 8.85
C PHE A 121 -13.63 -20.56 9.55
N LEU A 122 -12.83 -20.24 10.57
CA LEU A 122 -11.96 -21.21 11.23
C LEU A 122 -12.78 -22.40 11.77
N GLY A 123 -12.33 -23.64 11.47
CA GLY A 123 -13.04 -24.87 11.85
C GLY A 123 -14.25 -25.23 10.97
N SER A 124 -14.61 -24.40 9.98
CA SER A 124 -15.68 -24.70 9.01
C SER A 124 -15.12 -25.32 7.73
N ARG A 125 -15.92 -26.20 7.09
CA ARG A 125 -15.65 -26.71 5.74
C ARG A 125 -15.61 -25.59 4.68
N ALA A 126 -16.19 -24.43 5.00
CA ALA A 126 -16.20 -23.25 4.12
C ALA A 126 -14.89 -22.44 4.14
N ALA A 127 -13.93 -22.74 5.02
CA ALA A 127 -12.68 -21.98 5.14
C ALA A 127 -11.87 -21.97 3.83
N VAL A 128 -11.61 -23.15 3.26
CA VAL A 128 -10.81 -23.28 2.03
C VAL A 128 -11.49 -22.60 0.83
N PRO A 129 -12.80 -22.85 0.55
CA PRO A 129 -13.51 -22.10 -0.49
C PRO A 129 -13.52 -20.59 -0.29
N ALA A 130 -13.68 -20.10 0.95
CA ALA A 130 -13.67 -18.68 1.25
C ALA A 130 -12.31 -18.04 0.95
N MET A 131 -11.20 -18.70 1.30
CA MET A 131 -9.86 -18.22 1.00
C MET A 131 -9.55 -18.22 -0.51
N ALA A 132 -10.01 -19.25 -1.23
CA ALA A 132 -9.88 -19.30 -2.68
C ALA A 132 -10.66 -18.15 -3.36
N ASN A 133 -11.88 -17.89 -2.92
CA ASN A 133 -12.70 -16.78 -3.41
C ASN A 133 -12.04 -15.42 -3.09
N ALA A 134 -11.47 -15.25 -1.90
CA ALA A 134 -10.76 -14.02 -1.53
C ALA A 134 -9.57 -13.72 -2.46
N LYS A 135 -8.77 -14.73 -2.79
CA LYS A 135 -7.66 -14.59 -3.76
C LYS A 135 -8.16 -14.26 -5.17
N LEU A 136 -9.29 -14.81 -5.59
CA LEU A 136 -9.92 -14.46 -6.87
C LEU A 136 -10.28 -12.96 -6.92
N TRP A 137 -10.94 -12.45 -5.88
CA TRP A 137 -11.28 -11.02 -5.79
C TRP A 137 -10.04 -10.11 -5.72
N GLN A 138 -8.99 -10.53 -5.00
CA GLN A 138 -7.72 -9.81 -4.98
C GLN A 138 -7.09 -9.72 -6.38
N SER A 139 -7.05 -10.85 -7.12
CA SER A 139 -6.53 -10.88 -8.48
C SER A 139 -7.36 -10.02 -9.44
N LEU A 140 -8.68 -10.05 -9.32
CA LEU A 140 -9.57 -9.19 -10.10
C LEU A 140 -9.31 -7.71 -9.79
N GLY A 141 -9.13 -7.36 -8.51
CA GLY A 141 -8.77 -6.00 -8.08
C GLY A 141 -7.47 -5.50 -8.72
N TYR A 142 -6.42 -6.33 -8.77
CA TYR A 142 -5.18 -5.98 -9.46
C TYR A 142 -5.39 -5.81 -10.97
N ALA A 143 -6.16 -6.69 -11.62
CA ALA A 143 -6.48 -6.55 -13.04
C ALA A 143 -7.24 -5.25 -13.33
N THR A 144 -8.24 -4.91 -12.51
CA THR A 144 -8.96 -3.64 -12.59
C THR A 144 -8.04 -2.45 -12.38
N GLN A 145 -7.10 -2.52 -11.43
CA GLN A 145 -6.11 -1.46 -11.21
C GLN A 145 -5.24 -1.23 -12.46
N PHE A 146 -4.82 -2.27 -13.17
CA PHE A 146 -4.07 -2.12 -14.42
C PHE A 146 -4.92 -1.45 -15.52
N VAL A 147 -6.17 -1.88 -15.69
CA VAL A 147 -7.09 -1.29 -16.69
C VAL A 147 -7.34 0.19 -16.38
N LEU A 148 -7.65 0.55 -15.13
CA LEU A 148 -7.82 1.94 -14.69
C LEU A 148 -6.50 2.73 -14.81
N GLY A 149 -5.37 2.09 -14.53
CA GLY A 149 -4.03 2.64 -14.70
C GLY A 149 -3.70 2.98 -16.16
N ALA A 150 -4.16 2.18 -17.12
CA ALA A 150 -3.99 2.45 -18.54
C ALA A 150 -5.00 3.50 -19.05
N SER A 151 -6.28 3.40 -18.65
CA SER A 151 -7.37 4.21 -19.20
C SER A 151 -7.48 5.61 -18.58
N LEU A 152 -7.16 5.78 -17.30
CA LEU A 152 -7.32 7.05 -16.58
C LEU A 152 -6.03 7.87 -16.46
N GLY A 153 -5.08 7.72 -17.40
CA GLY A 153 -3.71 8.24 -17.31
C GLY A 153 -3.59 9.73 -16.94
N GLY A 154 -4.56 10.55 -17.35
CA GLY A 154 -4.58 12.00 -17.11
C GLY A 154 -5.40 12.48 -15.90
N GLY A 155 -6.02 11.59 -15.11
CA GLY A 155 -6.97 11.96 -14.06
C GLY A 155 -6.55 11.56 -12.64
N PRO A 156 -5.49 12.16 -12.06
CA PRO A 156 -4.96 11.77 -10.75
C PRO A 156 -6.00 11.94 -9.62
N VAL A 157 -6.83 12.98 -9.68
CA VAL A 157 -7.91 13.22 -8.70
C VAL A 157 -8.95 12.11 -8.74
N LEU A 158 -9.40 11.70 -9.93
CA LEU A 158 -10.38 10.62 -10.07
C LEU A 158 -9.85 9.29 -9.54
N ARG A 159 -8.57 8.98 -9.81
CA ARG A 159 -7.90 7.79 -9.27
C ARG A 159 -7.83 7.82 -7.75
N ALA A 160 -7.46 8.96 -7.17
CA ALA A 160 -7.41 9.13 -5.73
C ALA A 160 -8.81 8.97 -5.09
N SER A 161 -9.84 9.54 -5.69
CA SER A 161 -11.23 9.41 -5.22
C SER A 161 -11.73 7.96 -5.28
N LEU A 162 -11.46 7.25 -6.38
CA LEU A 162 -11.81 5.83 -6.51
C LEU A 162 -11.08 4.98 -5.45
N LEU A 163 -9.78 5.23 -5.25
CA LEU A 163 -8.98 4.54 -4.25
C LEU A 163 -9.55 4.78 -2.84
N ALA A 164 -9.83 6.03 -2.48
CA ALA A 164 -10.40 6.38 -1.19
C ALA A 164 -11.77 5.72 -0.97
N GLY A 165 -12.62 5.69 -2.00
CA GLY A 165 -13.92 5.03 -1.96
C GLY A 165 -13.80 3.53 -1.71
N PHE A 166 -12.96 2.83 -2.48
CA PHE A 166 -12.76 1.39 -2.31
C PHE A 166 -12.08 1.04 -0.98
N MET A 167 -11.11 1.84 -0.52
CA MET A 167 -10.49 1.66 0.79
C MET A 167 -11.51 1.84 1.93
N GLY A 168 -12.38 2.85 1.82
CA GLY A 168 -13.45 3.08 2.78
C GLY A 168 -14.45 1.92 2.83
N ALA A 169 -14.90 1.44 1.67
CA ALA A 169 -15.78 0.27 1.58
C ALA A 169 -15.12 -0.98 2.19
N SER A 170 -13.85 -1.24 1.86
CA SER A 170 -13.07 -2.35 2.41
C SER A 170 -12.96 -2.27 3.94
N ALA A 171 -12.65 -1.08 4.47
CA ALA A 171 -12.57 -0.84 5.91
C ALA A 171 -13.89 -1.17 6.63
N VAL A 172 -15.00 -0.67 6.09
CA VAL A 172 -16.33 -0.95 6.65
C VAL A 172 -16.64 -2.43 6.61
N SER A 173 -16.40 -3.10 5.47
CA SER A 173 -16.63 -4.54 5.32
C SER A 173 -15.81 -5.37 6.32
N VAL A 174 -14.53 -5.07 6.49
CA VAL A 174 -13.64 -5.78 7.42
C VAL A 174 -14.05 -5.55 8.86
N LEU A 175 -14.38 -4.31 9.24
CA LEU A 175 -14.83 -3.98 10.60
C LEU A 175 -16.17 -4.64 10.95
N LEU A 176 -17.10 -4.72 9.99
CA LEU A 176 -18.37 -5.42 10.15
C LEU A 176 -18.16 -6.94 10.30
N LEU A 177 -17.25 -7.51 9.52
CA LEU A 177 -16.89 -8.92 9.60
C LEU A 177 -16.20 -9.24 10.93
N ASP A 178 -15.25 -8.42 11.36
CA ASP A 178 -14.52 -8.60 12.62
C ASP A 178 -15.42 -8.46 13.86
N ARG A 179 -16.53 -7.72 13.78
CA ARG A 179 -17.56 -7.71 14.84
C ARG A 179 -18.34 -9.02 14.94
N ARG A 180 -18.45 -9.76 13.84
CA ARG A 180 -19.18 -11.03 13.76
C ARG A 180 -18.27 -12.25 13.88
N ALA A 181 -16.97 -12.08 13.67
CA ALA A 181 -15.99 -13.12 13.88
C ALA A 181 -15.82 -13.37 15.40
N PRO A 182 -15.91 -14.62 15.87
CA PRO A 182 -15.62 -14.93 17.27
C PRO A 182 -14.18 -14.53 17.58
N VAL A 183 -14.00 -13.81 18.70
CA VAL A 183 -12.68 -13.54 19.26
C VAL A 183 -12.23 -14.85 19.91
N GLN A 184 -11.22 -15.50 19.31
CA GLN A 184 -10.40 -16.50 19.99
C GLN A 184 -9.06 -15.87 20.30
#